data_AF-A0A2T4J3Z4-F1
#
_entry.id   AF-A0A2T4J3Z4-F1
#
_cell.length_a   1.000
_cell.length_b   1.000
_cell.length_c   1.000
_cell.angle_alpha   90.00
_cell.angle_beta   90.00
_cell.angle_gamma   90.00
#
_symmetry.space_group_name_H-M   'P 1'
#
loop_
_entity.id
_entity.type
_entity.pdbx_description
1 polymer ?
#
loop_
_entity_poly.entity_id
_entity_poly.type
_entity_poly.pdbx_seq_one_letter_code
_entity_poly.pdbx_strand_id
1 'polypeptide(L)'
;GQLALGQPGTIRLRSQPASEFTGTITRIGVESDRVNEERRVWLTCSDCPQQMFLGEQAEVRILTATRATALMVPEVAIIGFDGYRGTVWIVQDSRLSRADLTFGARDDRGRVEVTGGLPDAAQVVAVPLQGVDEGRLARIGAAP
;
A
#
# COMPACT_ATOMS: atom_id res chain seq x y z
N GLY A 1 -2.66 12.11 10.92
CA GLY A 1 -2.48 11.76 9.49
C GLY A 1 -1.01 11.56 9.20
N GLN A 2 -0.65 10.77 8.20
CA GLN A 2 0.75 10.42 7.89
C GLN A 2 1.50 11.49 7.07
N LEU A 3 0.83 12.59 6.72
CA LEU A 3 1.41 13.68 5.93
C LEU A 3 2.28 14.59 6.79
N ALA A 4 3.46 14.94 6.28
CA ALA A 4 4.43 15.84 6.91
C ALA A 4 5.09 16.75 5.87
N LEU A 5 5.52 17.94 6.30
CA LEU A 5 6.30 18.85 5.45
C LEU A 5 7.60 18.17 5.00
N GLY A 6 8.03 18.45 3.78
CA GLY A 6 9.25 17.87 3.20
C GLY A 6 9.08 16.47 2.63
N GLN A 7 7.92 15.83 2.74
CA GLN A 7 7.69 14.54 2.09
C GLN A 7 7.74 14.67 0.57
N PRO A 8 8.42 13.74 -0.13
CA PRO A 8 8.44 13.70 -1.57
C PRO A 8 7.11 13.20 -2.12
N GLY A 9 6.76 13.68 -3.31
CA GLY A 9 5.65 13.17 -4.08
C GLY A 9 5.98 13.07 -5.57
N THR A 10 5.39 12.08 -6.21
CA THR A 10 5.40 11.94 -7.67
C THR A 10 4.14 12.58 -8.22
N ILE A 11 4.31 13.47 -9.19
CA ILE A 11 3.26 14.26 -9.84
C ILE A 11 3.12 13.78 -11.28
N ARG A 12 1.88 13.52 -11.71
CA ARG A 12 1.56 13.15 -13.09
C ARG A 12 0.49 14.07 -13.64
N LEU A 13 0.82 14.80 -14.69
CA LEU A 13 -0.09 15.74 -15.33
C LEU A 13 -1.04 15.00 -16.29
N ARG A 14 -2.30 15.41 -16.35
CA ARG A 14 -3.28 14.80 -17.26
C ARG A 14 -2.88 14.96 -18.73
N SER A 15 -2.32 16.11 -19.08
CA SER A 15 -1.79 16.42 -20.41
C SER A 15 -0.55 15.60 -20.79
N GLN A 16 0.20 15.09 -19.80
CA GLN A 16 1.43 14.32 -19.99
C GLN A 16 1.40 13.03 -19.14
N PRO A 17 0.46 12.11 -19.42
CA PRO A 17 0.19 10.97 -18.54
C PRO A 17 1.29 9.92 -18.53
N ALA A 18 2.25 9.99 -19.46
CA ALA A 18 3.42 9.12 -19.54
C ALA A 18 4.67 9.73 -18.89
N SER A 19 4.61 10.98 -18.42
CA SER A 19 5.71 11.67 -17.75
C SER A 19 5.45 11.74 -16.25
N GLU A 20 6.49 11.55 -15.46
CA GLU A 20 6.47 11.72 -14.01
C GLU A 20 7.36 12.89 -13.62
N PHE A 21 6.86 13.70 -12.70
CA PHE A 21 7.53 14.86 -12.15
C PHE A 21 7.68 14.69 -10.64
N THR A 22 8.63 15.37 -10.04
CA THR A 22 8.93 15.33 -8.62
C THR A 22 8.42 16.58 -7.93
N GLY A 23 7.84 16.41 -6.75
CA GLY A 23 7.44 17.51 -5.89
C GLY A 23 7.73 17.24 -4.42
N THR A 24 7.62 18.29 -3.61
CA THR A 24 7.82 18.22 -2.15
C THR A 24 6.73 18.99 -1.43
N ILE A 25 6.17 18.41 -0.37
CA ILE A 25 5.14 19.08 0.44
C ILE A 25 5.71 20.32 1.11
N THR A 26 5.10 21.48 0.83
CA THR A 26 5.45 22.77 1.44
C THR A 26 4.37 23.31 2.35
N ARG A 27 3.13 22.84 2.20
CA ARG A 27 2.02 23.24 3.09
C ARG A 27 0.97 22.13 3.20
N ILE A 28 0.43 22.00 4.39
CA ILE A 28 -0.72 21.14 4.69
C ILE A 28 -1.80 22.04 5.30
N GLY A 29 -3.00 22.04 4.73
CA GLY A 29 -4.14 22.83 5.22
C GLY A 29 -4.52 22.37 6.61
N VAL A 30 -5.03 23.26 7.48
CA VAL A 30 -5.37 22.87 8.87
C VAL A 30 -6.76 22.22 8.93
N GLU A 31 -7.64 22.60 8.03
CA GLU A 31 -9.05 22.22 8.01
C GLU A 31 -9.29 21.14 6.93
N SER A 32 -9.92 20.02 7.32
CA SER A 32 -10.66 19.19 6.36
C SER A 32 -11.93 19.97 6.04
N ASP A 33 -12.17 20.25 4.77
CA ASP A 33 -13.42 20.89 4.36
C ASP A 33 -14.59 19.98 4.78
N ARG A 34 -15.54 20.54 5.56
CA ARG A 34 -16.60 19.79 6.24
C ARG A 34 -17.63 19.21 5.26
N VAL A 35 -17.56 19.57 3.98
CA VAL A 35 -18.46 19.09 2.93
C VAL A 35 -17.91 17.85 2.22
N ASN A 36 -16.59 17.77 2.02
CA ASN A 36 -15.92 16.72 1.25
C ASN A 36 -14.98 15.85 2.11
N GLU A 37 -14.76 16.20 3.38
CA GLU A 37 -13.81 15.57 4.29
C GLU A 37 -12.35 15.59 3.79
N GLU A 38 -12.06 16.37 2.75
CA GLU A 38 -10.75 16.44 2.10
C GLU A 38 -9.86 17.51 2.73
N ARG A 39 -8.54 17.24 2.75
CA ARG A 39 -7.52 18.14 3.26
C ARG A 39 -6.64 18.64 2.13
N ARG A 40 -6.54 19.96 1.96
CA ARG A 40 -5.67 20.55 0.93
C ARG A 40 -4.19 20.37 1.29
N VAL A 41 -3.40 19.94 0.31
CA VAL A 41 -1.95 19.78 0.39
C VAL A 41 -1.32 20.53 -0.78
N TRP A 42 -0.26 21.28 -0.52
CA TRP A 42 0.50 21.97 -1.55
C TRP A 42 1.88 21.36 -1.68
N LEU A 43 2.27 21.11 -2.92
CA LEU A 43 3.61 20.66 -3.28
C LEU A 43 4.26 21.71 -4.18
N THR A 44 5.55 21.95 -3.96
CA THR A 44 6.38 22.61 -4.96
C THR A 44 6.89 21.55 -5.92
N CYS A 45 6.59 21.70 -7.21
CA CYS A 45 7.14 20.83 -8.25
C CYS A 45 8.55 21.31 -8.65
N SER A 46 9.52 20.40 -8.69
CA SER A 46 10.93 20.73 -8.97
C SER A 46 11.30 20.69 -10.45
N ASP A 47 10.59 19.89 -11.24
CA ASP A 47 10.92 19.56 -12.63
C ASP A 47 9.69 19.61 -13.56
N CYS A 48 8.58 20.19 -13.10
CA CYS A 48 7.41 20.40 -13.94
C CYS A 48 7.72 21.32 -15.13
N PRO A 49 6.97 21.18 -16.24
CA PRO A 49 7.12 22.06 -17.39
C PRO A 49 6.92 23.54 -17.01
N GLN A 50 7.73 24.43 -17.62
CA GLN A 50 7.64 25.86 -17.35
C GLN A 50 6.27 26.47 -17.74
N GLN A 51 5.66 25.96 -18.80
CA GLN A 51 4.30 26.32 -19.18
C GLN A 51 3.31 25.35 -18.56
N MET A 52 2.61 25.80 -17.53
CA MET A 52 1.43 25.13 -17.00
C MET A 52 0.18 25.94 -17.33
N PHE A 53 -0.90 25.23 -17.64
CA PHE A 53 -2.20 25.84 -17.93
C PHE A 53 -3.06 25.89 -16.67
N LEU A 54 -3.80 26.98 -16.49
CA LEU A 54 -4.82 27.04 -15.46
C LEU A 54 -5.89 25.98 -15.74
N GLY A 55 -6.29 25.25 -14.71
CA GLY A 55 -7.26 24.15 -14.84
C GLY A 55 -6.64 22.81 -15.25
N GLU A 56 -5.32 22.73 -15.46
CA GLU A 56 -4.64 21.44 -15.60
C GLU A 56 -4.83 20.59 -14.35
N GLN A 57 -5.08 19.30 -14.55
CA GLN A 57 -5.25 18.33 -13.46
C GLN A 57 -3.98 17.53 -13.28
N ALA A 58 -3.68 17.19 -12.02
CA ALA A 58 -2.55 16.37 -11.67
C ALA A 58 -2.96 15.28 -10.68
N GLU A 59 -2.42 14.09 -10.86
CA GLU A 59 -2.40 13.05 -9.84
C GLU A 59 -1.10 13.17 -9.04
N VAL A 60 -1.20 13.15 -7.72
CA VAL A 60 -0.04 13.22 -6.83
C VAL A 60 -0.03 12.01 -5.90
N ARG A 61 1.07 11.25 -5.93
CA ARG A 61 1.35 10.16 -4.98
C ARG A 61 2.40 10.63 -4.00
N ILE A 62 2.05 10.70 -2.72
CA ILE A 62 2.95 11.14 -1.65
C ILE A 62 3.51 9.91 -0.94
N LEU A 63 4.84 9.79 -0.87
CA LEU A 63 5.48 8.74 -0.10
C LEU A 63 5.49 9.13 1.39
N THR A 64 4.66 8.45 2.18
CA THR A 64 4.51 8.78 3.61
C THR A 64 5.51 8.07 4.52
N ALA A 65 5.96 6.87 4.13
CA ALA A 65 6.98 6.10 4.84
C ALA A 65 7.63 5.05 3.93
N THR A 66 8.83 4.62 4.29
CA THR A 66 9.52 3.47 3.67
C THR A 66 9.91 2.47 4.74
N ARG A 67 9.68 1.19 4.49
CA ARG A 67 10.07 0.10 5.39
C ARG A 67 10.87 -0.94 4.62
N ALA A 68 12.16 -1.06 4.94
CA ALA A 68 13.09 -1.91 4.19
C ALA A 68 12.82 -3.41 4.35
N THR A 69 12.20 -3.82 5.46
CA THR A 69 12.08 -5.24 5.86
C THR A 69 10.64 -5.65 6.16
N ALA A 70 9.64 -4.89 5.70
CA ALA A 70 8.24 -5.21 5.92
C ALA A 70 7.80 -6.38 5.02
N LEU A 71 7.19 -7.41 5.62
CA LEU A 71 6.50 -8.45 4.85
C LEU A 71 5.16 -7.90 4.38
N MET A 72 5.04 -7.64 3.08
CA MET A 72 3.82 -7.14 2.46
C MET A 72 3.05 -8.30 1.83
N VAL A 73 1.76 -8.45 2.16
CA VAL A 73 0.88 -9.47 1.60
C VAL A 73 -0.29 -8.84 0.86
N PRO A 74 -0.76 -9.39 -0.28
CA PRO A 74 -1.94 -8.89 -0.96
C PRO A 74 -3.17 -8.99 -0.06
N GLU A 75 -3.95 -7.91 0.04
CA GLU A 75 -5.16 -7.89 0.87
C GLU A 75 -6.17 -8.96 0.44
N VAL A 76 -6.23 -9.25 -0.85
CA VAL A 76 -7.10 -10.29 -1.43
C VAL A 76 -6.79 -11.70 -0.91
N ALA A 77 -5.60 -11.94 -0.36
CA ALA A 77 -5.23 -13.23 0.23
C ALA A 77 -5.74 -13.39 1.68
N ILE A 78 -6.33 -12.34 2.27
CA ILE A 78 -6.75 -12.31 3.66
C ILE A 78 -8.25 -12.61 3.74
N ILE A 79 -8.58 -13.65 4.49
CA ILE A 79 -9.95 -14.10 4.74
C ILE A 79 -10.47 -13.34 5.96
N GLY A 80 -11.64 -12.70 5.80
CA GLY A 80 -12.31 -11.98 6.89
C GLY A 80 -11.56 -10.73 7.36
N PHE A 81 -10.83 -10.06 6.47
CA PHE A 81 -10.04 -8.88 6.82
C PHE A 81 -10.91 -7.71 7.30
N ASP A 82 -10.65 -7.21 8.51
CA ASP A 82 -11.38 -6.08 9.13
C ASP A 82 -10.61 -4.75 9.08
N GLY A 83 -9.44 -4.73 8.43
CA GLY A 83 -8.51 -3.60 8.40
C GLY A 83 -7.36 -3.71 9.41
N TYR A 84 -7.41 -4.65 10.35
CA TYR A 84 -6.35 -4.87 11.35
C TYR A 84 -6.03 -6.36 11.56
N ARG A 85 -7.01 -7.26 11.43
CA ARG A 85 -6.89 -8.70 11.63
C ARG A 85 -7.54 -9.45 10.48
N GLY A 86 -7.10 -10.69 10.30
CA GLY A 86 -7.69 -11.64 9.37
C GLY A 86 -6.90 -12.94 9.34
N THR A 87 -7.47 -13.93 8.69
CA THR A 87 -6.86 -15.25 8.55
C THR A 87 -6.20 -15.37 7.18
N VAL A 88 -4.99 -15.92 7.11
CA VAL A 88 -4.33 -16.22 5.84
C VAL A 88 -4.01 -17.70 5.74
N TRP A 89 -3.87 -18.18 4.50
CA TRP A 89 -3.22 -19.44 4.25
C TRP A 89 -1.70 -19.28 4.36
N ILE A 90 -1.07 -20.21 5.05
CA ILE A 90 0.38 -20.33 5.14
C ILE A 90 0.84 -21.69 4.66
N VAL A 91 2.09 -21.77 4.24
CA VAL A 91 2.82 -23.02 4.08
C VAL A 91 3.78 -23.16 5.27
N GLN A 92 3.61 -24.23 6.03
CA GLN A 92 4.49 -24.61 7.14
C GLN A 92 4.75 -26.11 7.03
N ASP A 93 6.01 -26.54 7.17
CA ASP A 93 6.41 -27.94 7.03
C ASP A 93 5.88 -28.61 5.75
N SER A 94 5.92 -27.89 4.64
CA SER A 94 5.40 -28.31 3.32
C SER A 94 3.89 -28.61 3.26
N ARG A 95 3.11 -28.07 4.21
CA ARG A 95 1.66 -28.25 4.28
C ARG A 95 0.94 -26.92 4.39
N LEU A 96 -0.26 -26.85 3.84
CA LEU A 96 -1.16 -25.72 4.03
C LEU A 96 -1.68 -25.72 5.46
N SER A 97 -1.64 -24.56 6.10
CA SER A 97 -2.27 -24.29 7.38
C SER A 97 -2.88 -22.88 7.34
N ARG A 98 -3.64 -22.52 8.36
CA ARG A 98 -4.19 -21.18 8.53
C ARG A 98 -3.55 -20.52 9.74
N ALA A 99 -3.33 -19.22 9.63
CA ALA A 99 -2.85 -18.41 10.73
C ALA A 99 -3.66 -17.11 10.81
N ASP A 100 -4.04 -16.76 12.03
CA ASP A 100 -4.61 -15.45 12.33
C ASP A 100 -3.49 -14.44 12.50
N LEU A 101 -3.50 -13.41 11.65
CA LEU A 101 -2.46 -12.40 11.61
C LEU A 101 -3.00 -11.04 12.00
N THR A 102 -2.08 -10.16 12.38
CA THR A 102 -2.32 -8.73 12.57
C THR A 102 -1.59 -7.94 11.50
N PHE A 103 -2.22 -6.89 11.01
CA PHE A 103 -1.78 -6.12 9.86
C PHE A 103 -1.61 -4.64 10.20
N GLY A 104 -0.65 -4.01 9.51
CA GLY A 104 -0.24 -2.63 9.71
C GLY A 104 -0.57 -1.76 8.50
N ALA A 105 0.44 -1.05 7.98
CA ALA A 105 0.19 -0.11 6.90
C ALA A 105 -0.19 -0.81 5.59
N ARG A 106 -1.06 -0.15 4.84
CA ARG A 106 -1.40 -0.49 3.46
C ARG A 106 -0.56 0.33 2.49
N ASP A 107 -0.10 -0.29 1.42
CA ASP A 107 0.52 0.42 0.31
C ASP A 107 -0.46 0.71 -0.83
N ASP A 108 0.00 1.50 -1.80
CA ASP A 108 -0.76 1.89 -2.98
C ASP A 108 -0.94 0.76 -4.02
N ARG A 109 -0.43 -0.44 -3.73
CA ARG A 109 -0.61 -1.66 -4.53
C ARG A 109 -1.63 -2.61 -3.91
N GLY A 110 -2.33 -2.19 -2.85
CA GLY A 110 -3.33 -3.01 -2.17
C GLY A 110 -2.71 -4.16 -1.37
N ARG A 111 -1.46 -3.99 -0.92
CA ARG A 111 -0.81 -4.91 0.01
C ARG A 111 -0.83 -4.32 1.40
N VAL A 112 -0.87 -5.19 2.41
CA VAL A 112 -0.81 -4.82 3.82
C VAL A 112 0.39 -5.47 4.49
N GLU A 113 1.01 -4.74 5.39
CA GLU A 113 2.14 -5.20 6.19
C GLU A 113 1.68 -6.22 7.24
N VAL A 114 2.36 -7.36 7.34
CA VAL A 114 2.20 -8.29 8.46
C VAL A 114 2.96 -7.73 9.67
N THR A 115 2.27 -7.57 10.79
CA THR A 115 2.83 -7.01 12.04
C THR A 115 2.89 -8.01 13.19
N GLY A 116 2.22 -9.16 13.08
CA GLY A 116 2.29 -10.21 14.09
C GLY A 116 1.42 -11.42 13.76
N GLY A 117 1.67 -12.52 14.48
CA GLY A 117 0.94 -13.79 14.36
C GLY A 117 1.51 -14.78 13.35
N LEU A 118 2.51 -14.40 12.54
CA LEU A 118 3.13 -15.30 11.58
C LEU A 118 4.08 -16.25 12.31
N PRO A 119 3.88 -17.58 12.24
CA PRO A 119 4.80 -18.54 12.84
C PRO A 119 6.18 -18.49 12.19
N ASP A 120 7.21 -18.86 12.96
CA ASP A 120 8.57 -18.95 12.43
C ASP A 120 8.65 -19.93 11.25
N ALA A 121 9.45 -19.56 10.26
CA ALA A 121 9.64 -20.33 9.01
C ALA A 121 8.37 -20.57 8.16
N ALA A 122 7.21 -20.01 8.53
CA ALA A 122 6.00 -20.07 7.71
C ALA A 122 6.07 -19.05 6.56
N GLN A 123 5.44 -19.39 5.43
CA GLN A 123 5.32 -18.50 4.29
C GLN A 123 3.85 -18.24 3.95
N VAL A 124 3.48 -17.00 3.74
CA VAL A 124 2.10 -16.62 3.38
C VAL A 124 1.82 -16.98 1.93
N VAL A 125 0.67 -17.60 1.68
CA VAL A 125 0.17 -17.82 0.32
C VAL A 125 -0.42 -16.52 -0.20
N ALA A 126 0.20 -15.95 -1.24
CA ALA A 126 -0.17 -14.63 -1.77
C ALA A 126 -1.44 -14.62 -2.64
N VAL A 127 -1.99 -15.79 -2.98
CA VAL A 127 -3.18 -15.92 -3.83
C VAL A 127 -4.36 -16.50 -3.05
N PRO A 128 -5.60 -16.09 -3.34
CA PRO A 128 -6.77 -16.73 -2.76
C PRO A 128 -6.83 -18.21 -3.16
N LEU A 129 -7.00 -19.09 -2.18
CA LEU A 129 -7.23 -20.51 -2.42
C LEU A 129 -8.71 -20.84 -2.24
N GLN A 130 -9.27 -21.60 -3.18
CA GLN A 130 -10.63 -22.13 -3.10
C GLN A 130 -10.61 -23.65 -3.08
N GLY A 131 -11.51 -24.26 -2.28
CA GLY A 131 -11.66 -25.72 -2.22
C GLY A 131 -10.39 -26.47 -1.77
N VAL A 132 -9.60 -25.87 -0.88
CA VAL A 132 -8.43 -26.51 -0.27
C VAL A 132 -8.63 -26.70 1.22
N ASP A 133 -8.11 -27.82 1.71
CA ASP A 133 -8.15 -28.20 3.12
C ASP A 133 -6.79 -27.95 3.78
N GLU A 134 -6.82 -27.71 5.09
CA GLU A 134 -5.62 -27.72 5.92
C GLU A 134 -4.93 -29.08 5.87
N GLY A 135 -3.61 -29.08 6.02
CA GLY A 135 -2.77 -30.27 5.94
C GLY A 135 -2.44 -30.72 4.52
N ARG A 136 -3.07 -30.16 3.47
CA ARG A 136 -2.73 -30.46 2.07
C ARG A 136 -1.28 -30.12 1.79
N LEU A 137 -0.57 -31.02 1.12
CA LEU A 137 0.82 -30.78 0.70
C LEU A 137 0.88 -29.58 -0.24
N ALA A 138 1.83 -28.68 0.03
CA ALA A 138 2.09 -27.50 -0.77
C ALA A 138 3.59 -27.34 -1.01
N ARG A 139 3.91 -26.73 -2.15
CA ARG A 139 5.27 -26.32 -2.49
C ARG A 139 5.27 -24.82 -2.71
N ILE A 140 6.30 -24.17 -2.22
CA ILE A 140 6.51 -22.75 -2.41
C ILE A 140 6.97 -22.53 -3.85
N GLY A 141 6.21 -21.73 -4.59
CA GLY A 141 6.61 -21.18 -5.89
C GLY A 141 7.26 -19.80 -5.71
N ALA A 142 7.84 -19.26 -6.78
CA ALA A 142 8.31 -17.89 -6.77
C ALA A 142 7.15 -16.91 -6.53
N ALA A 143 7.39 -15.87 -5.74
CA ALA A 143 6.44 -14.77 -5.61
C ALA A 143 6.31 -14.02 -6.96
N PRO A 144 5.10 -13.59 -7.35
CA PRO A 144 4.88 -12.75 -8.53
C PRO A 144 5.44 -11.33 -8.35
#